data_AF-A0A3C0PDG1-F1
#
_entry.id   AF-A0A3C0PDG1-F1
#
_cell.length_a   1.000
_cell.length_b   1.000
_cell.length_c   1.000
_cell.angle_alpha   90.00
_cell.angle_beta   90.00
_cell.angle_gamma   90.00
#
_symmetry.space_group_name_H-M   'P 1'
#
loop_
_entity.id
_entity.type
_entity.pdbx_description
1 polymer ?
#
loop_
_entity_poly.entity_id
_entity_poly.type
_entity_poly.pdbx_seq_one_letter_code
_entity_poly.pdbx_strand_id
1 'polypeptide(L)'
;MGNGGQEFGLNAFRGAQGMRNFAKMVTHSTDSEPDKNLIFELDMLSFSLSPRDFMEKNDLAITKKLMLSFPGGTWPLIRSYKPHYYPWYLSEAEIEALCVCIEQTLELYNEGENALDTIRNVVPGEILVRSKEDTAWISRKVQIG
;
A
#
# COMPACT_ATOMS: atom_id res chain seq x y z
N MET A 1 -4.10 -6.20 -5.81
CA MET A 1 -2.61 -6.16 -5.80
C MET A 1 -2.09 -7.52 -5.39
N GLY A 2 -1.04 -8.04 -6.01
CA GLY A 2 -0.37 -9.25 -5.53
C GLY A 2 -0.17 -10.36 -6.57
N ASN A 3 -0.09 -11.60 -6.11
CA ASN A 3 0.44 -12.76 -6.86
C ASN A 3 -0.39 -13.18 -8.10
N GLY A 4 -1.57 -12.59 -8.30
CA GLY A 4 -2.37 -12.80 -9.51
C GLY A 4 -1.86 -12.05 -10.75
N GLY A 5 -0.89 -11.14 -10.59
CA GLY A 5 -0.25 -10.43 -11.71
C GLY A 5 -1.12 -9.37 -12.42
N GLN A 6 -2.28 -9.02 -11.84
CA GLN A 6 -3.24 -8.10 -12.45
C GLN A 6 -3.15 -6.66 -11.92
N GLU A 7 -2.61 -6.49 -10.70
CA GLU A 7 -2.62 -5.22 -9.99
C GLU A 7 -1.27 -5.02 -9.30
N PHE A 8 -0.57 -3.93 -9.64
CA PHE A 8 0.79 -3.65 -9.18
C PHE A 8 0.85 -2.37 -8.34
N GLY A 9 1.54 -2.43 -7.20
CA GLY A 9 1.77 -1.29 -6.31
C GLY A 9 1.69 -1.66 -4.82
N LEU A 10 1.34 -0.70 -3.96
CA LEU A 10 1.45 -0.76 -2.51
C LEU A 10 0.20 -0.16 -1.84
N ASN A 11 -0.34 -0.87 -0.85
CA ASN A 11 -1.36 -0.35 0.07
C ASN A 11 -0.81 -0.29 1.50
N ALA A 12 -0.73 0.90 2.07
CA ALA A 12 -0.26 1.18 3.42
C ALA A 12 -1.46 1.44 4.35
N PHE A 13 -1.87 0.42 5.11
CA PHE A 13 -2.97 0.51 6.06
C PHE A 13 -2.56 1.30 7.31
N ARG A 14 -3.40 2.25 7.72
CA ARG A 14 -3.07 3.19 8.79
C ARG A 14 -3.56 2.71 10.15
N GLY A 15 -2.64 2.66 11.10
CA GLY A 15 -2.93 2.38 12.50
C GLY A 15 -3.67 1.06 12.75
N ALA A 16 -4.21 0.92 13.96
CA ALA A 16 -4.92 -0.29 14.36
C ALA A 16 -6.22 -0.51 13.57
N GLN A 17 -6.90 0.57 13.16
CA GLN A 17 -8.13 0.47 12.40
C GLN A 17 -7.88 -0.07 10.98
N GLY A 18 -6.90 0.49 10.27
CA GLY A 18 -6.50 -0.01 8.95
C GLY A 18 -6.09 -1.48 9.01
N MET A 19 -5.33 -1.88 10.02
CA MET A 19 -4.94 -3.29 10.22
C MET A 19 -6.15 -4.21 10.42
N ARG A 20 -7.12 -3.81 11.27
CA ARG A 20 -8.36 -4.59 11.46
C ARG A 20 -9.16 -4.71 10.17
N ASN A 21 -9.25 -3.64 9.40
CA ASN A 21 -10.00 -3.64 8.14
C ASN A 21 -9.30 -4.51 7.08
N PHE A 22 -7.96 -4.47 7.02
CA PHE A 22 -7.18 -5.41 6.23
C PHE A 22 -7.45 -6.87 6.63
N ALA A 23 -7.40 -7.18 7.93
CA ALA A 23 -7.67 -8.53 8.44
C ALA A 23 -9.08 -9.02 8.06
N LYS A 24 -10.10 -8.18 8.18
CA LYS A 24 -11.45 -8.50 7.69
C LYS A 24 -11.48 -8.79 6.19
N MET A 25 -10.81 -7.95 5.39
CA MET A 25 -10.76 -8.12 3.94
C MET A 25 -10.13 -9.44 3.51
N VAL A 26 -9.01 -9.85 4.13
CA VAL A 26 -8.32 -11.10 3.77
C VAL A 26 -8.99 -12.36 4.34
N THR A 27 -9.78 -12.23 5.41
CA THR A 27 -10.48 -13.36 6.04
C THR A 27 -11.87 -13.60 5.46
N HIS A 28 -12.54 -12.58 4.92
CA HIS A 28 -13.90 -12.68 4.34
C HIS A 28 -13.91 -12.86 2.82
N SER A 29 -12.74 -12.96 2.17
CA SER A 29 -12.61 -13.06 0.71
C SER A 29 -12.97 -14.43 0.12
N THR A 30 -13.42 -15.42 0.91
CA THR A 30 -13.58 -16.80 0.43
C THR A 30 -15.00 -17.21 0.02
N ASP A 31 -16.08 -16.55 0.46
CA ASP A 31 -17.43 -17.13 0.31
C ASP A 31 -18.57 -16.15 -0.08
N SER A 32 -18.31 -14.87 -0.34
CA SER A 32 -19.37 -13.91 -0.72
C SER A 32 -18.91 -12.85 -1.71
N GLU A 33 -19.84 -12.27 -2.47
CA GLU A 33 -19.56 -11.08 -3.30
C GLU A 33 -18.89 -10.02 -2.43
N PRO A 34 -17.80 -9.39 -2.90
CA PRO A 34 -17.09 -8.39 -2.11
C PRO A 34 -18.06 -7.27 -1.74
N ASP A 35 -18.18 -7.00 -0.44
CA ASP A 35 -19.04 -5.93 0.07
C ASP A 35 -18.62 -4.62 -0.60
N LYS A 36 -19.52 -4.04 -1.39
CA LYS A 36 -19.28 -2.78 -2.10
C LYS A 36 -18.99 -1.63 -1.14
N ASN A 37 -19.40 -1.75 0.12
CA ASN A 37 -19.12 -0.77 1.16
C ASN A 37 -17.72 -0.89 1.76
N LEU A 38 -17.00 -1.98 1.48
CA LEU A 38 -15.64 -2.21 2.02
C LEU A 38 -14.71 -1.04 1.70
N ILE A 39 -14.83 -0.44 0.51
CA ILE A 39 -14.03 0.73 0.11
C ILE A 39 -14.19 1.92 1.07
N PHE A 40 -15.37 2.07 1.68
CA PHE A 40 -15.66 3.12 2.66
C PHE A 40 -15.25 2.72 4.08
N GLU A 41 -14.90 1.46 4.33
CA GLU A 41 -14.28 1.06 5.58
C GLU A 41 -12.76 1.24 5.54
N LEU A 42 -12.13 1.27 4.36
CA LEU A 42 -10.68 1.33 4.23
C LEU A 42 -10.07 2.58 4.88
N ASP A 43 -8.98 2.33 5.61
CA ASP A 43 -8.12 3.37 6.18
C ASP A 43 -6.69 3.12 5.71
N MET A 44 -6.36 3.61 4.50
CA MET A 44 -5.09 3.31 3.85
C MET A 44 -4.62 4.42 2.90
N LEU A 45 -3.32 4.43 2.63
CA LEU A 45 -2.73 5.16 1.51
C LEU A 45 -2.38 4.14 0.42
N SER A 46 -2.79 4.42 -0.81
CA SER A 46 -2.60 3.52 -1.94
C SER A 46 -1.75 4.16 -3.01
N PHE A 47 -0.85 3.37 -3.57
CA PHE A 47 -0.12 3.63 -4.80
C PHE A 47 -0.35 2.43 -5.72
N SER A 48 -0.88 2.63 -6.91
CA SER A 48 -1.03 1.59 -7.93
C SER A 48 -0.52 2.05 -9.29
N LEU A 49 -0.06 1.11 -10.11
CA LEU A 49 0.24 1.34 -11.51
C LEU A 49 -0.99 0.99 -12.33
N SER A 50 -1.67 2.01 -12.85
CA SER A 50 -3.00 1.87 -13.46
C SER A 50 -3.02 2.43 -14.89
N PRO A 51 -3.85 1.87 -15.79
CA PRO A 51 -4.02 2.43 -17.13
C PRO A 51 -4.47 3.90 -17.10
N ARG A 52 -4.17 4.64 -18.18
CA ARG A 52 -4.51 6.06 -18.30
C ARG A 52 -5.98 6.38 -18.06
N ASP A 53 -6.88 5.47 -18.40
CA ASP A 53 -8.33 5.67 -18.31
C ASP A 53 -8.85 5.76 -16.86
N PHE A 54 -8.06 5.29 -15.89
CA PHE A 54 -8.36 5.44 -14.46
C PHE A 54 -7.85 6.77 -13.88
N MET A 55 -7.04 7.52 -14.63
CA MET A 55 -6.42 8.75 -14.15
C MET A 55 -7.40 9.92 -14.23
N GLU A 56 -7.47 10.70 -13.15
CA GLU A 56 -8.22 11.95 -13.16
C GLU A 56 -7.38 13.08 -13.76
N LYS A 57 -8.06 14.19 -14.10
CA LYS A 57 -7.42 15.37 -14.70
C LYS A 57 -6.25 15.89 -13.87
N ASN A 58 -6.37 15.89 -12.54
CA ASN A 58 -5.32 16.40 -11.67
C ASN A 58 -4.10 15.46 -11.64
N ASP A 59 -4.29 14.14 -11.71
CA ASP A 59 -3.17 13.20 -11.76
C ASP A 59 -2.34 13.41 -13.04
N LEU A 60 -3.02 13.54 -14.19
CA LEU A 60 -2.38 13.81 -15.47
C LEU A 60 -1.70 15.19 -15.50
N ALA A 61 -2.27 16.18 -14.79
CA ALA A 61 -1.66 17.50 -14.68
C ALA A 61 -0.35 17.47 -13.88
N ILE A 62 -0.29 16.70 -12.78
CA ILE A 62 0.92 16.54 -11.97
C ILE A 62 2.04 15.89 -12.79
N THR A 63 1.75 14.78 -13.45
CA THR A 63 2.76 14.05 -14.25
C THR A 63 3.31 14.92 -15.39
N LYS A 64 2.44 15.69 -16.05
CA LYS A 64 2.84 16.68 -17.06
C LYS A 64 3.71 17.80 -16.48
N LYS A 65 3.34 18.35 -15.32
CA LYS A 65 4.10 19.42 -14.64
C LYS A 65 5.51 18.95 -14.26
N LEU A 66 5.65 17.70 -13.84
CA LEU A 66 6.93 17.10 -13.46
C LEU A 66 7.72 16.55 -14.67
N MET A 67 7.19 16.66 -15.89
CA MET A 67 7.80 16.13 -17.12
C MET A 67 8.14 14.63 -17.01
N LEU A 68 7.34 13.88 -16.26
CA LEU A 68 7.52 12.45 -16.08
C LEU A 68 6.84 11.67 -17.21
N SER A 69 7.51 10.61 -17.66
CA SER A 69 6.98 9.64 -18.62
C SER A 69 7.02 8.25 -17.98
N PHE A 70 5.92 7.51 -18.10
CA PHE A 70 5.79 6.17 -17.55
C PHE A 70 5.75 5.13 -18.69
N PRO A 71 6.86 4.40 -18.92
CA PRO A 71 6.89 3.36 -19.94
C PRO A 71 5.95 2.21 -19.58
N GLY A 72 5.34 1.58 -20.58
CA GLY A 72 4.39 0.48 -20.38
C GLY A 72 2.93 0.89 -20.26
N GLY A 73 2.61 2.19 -20.38
CA GLY A 73 1.22 2.66 -20.44
C GLY A 73 0.46 2.56 -19.12
N THR A 74 1.19 2.46 -18.01
CA THR A 74 0.64 2.52 -16.65
C THR A 74 1.17 3.75 -15.95
N TRP A 75 0.28 4.46 -15.25
CA TRP A 75 0.59 5.67 -14.50
C TRP A 75 0.45 5.40 -13.01
N PRO A 76 1.19 6.15 -12.16
CA PRO A 76 1.01 6.08 -10.72
C PRO A 76 -0.32 6.73 -10.34
N LEU A 77 -1.28 5.92 -9.92
CA LEU A 77 -2.51 6.36 -9.28
C LEU A 77 -2.31 6.32 -7.77
N ILE A 78 -2.42 7.47 -7.12
CA ILE A 78 -2.17 7.62 -5.69
C ILE A 78 -3.42 8.15 -5.01
N ARG A 79 -3.94 7.43 -4.01
CA ARG A 79 -5.19 7.79 -3.33
C ARG A 79 -5.11 7.57 -1.82
N SER A 80 -5.71 8.50 -1.07
CA SER A 80 -5.98 8.41 0.36
C SER A 80 -7.40 7.88 0.54
N TYR A 81 -7.50 6.75 1.21
CA TYR A 81 -8.75 6.15 1.63
C TYR A 81 -8.97 6.53 3.08
N LYS A 82 -9.96 7.39 3.32
CA LYS A 82 -10.42 7.75 4.66
C LYS A 82 -11.79 7.08 4.88
N PRO A 83 -12.01 6.44 6.03
CA PRO A 83 -13.29 5.78 6.28
C PRO A 83 -14.47 6.73 6.12
N HIS A 84 -15.49 6.30 5.38
CA HIS A 84 -16.71 7.03 5.04
C HIS A 84 -16.54 8.22 4.07
N TYR A 85 -15.37 8.37 3.46
CA TYR A 85 -15.11 9.36 2.42
C TYR A 85 -14.84 8.69 1.07
N TYR A 86 -15.09 9.44 0.00
CA TYR A 86 -14.65 9.04 -1.32
C TYR A 86 -13.09 9.09 -1.39
N PRO A 87 -12.43 8.12 -2.05
CA PRO A 87 -10.97 8.13 -2.21
C PRO A 87 -10.48 9.45 -2.82
N TRP A 88 -9.46 10.06 -2.22
CA TRP A 88 -9.06 11.40 -2.58
C TRP A 88 -7.55 11.56 -2.75
N TYR A 89 -7.14 12.72 -3.24
CA TYR A 89 -5.72 13.10 -3.29
C TYR A 89 -5.12 13.18 -1.88
N LEU A 90 -3.83 12.88 -1.77
CA LEU A 90 -3.10 12.90 -0.51
C LEU A 90 -2.76 14.34 -0.09
N SER A 91 -2.78 14.57 1.22
CA SER A 91 -2.13 15.72 1.85
C SER A 91 -0.60 15.55 1.89
N GLU A 92 0.13 16.63 2.17
CA GLU A 92 1.60 16.62 2.30
C GLU A 92 2.10 15.57 3.31
N ALA A 93 1.52 15.55 4.51
CA ALA A 93 1.88 14.55 5.53
C ALA A 93 1.56 13.10 5.09
N GLU A 94 0.48 12.89 4.32
CA GLU A 94 0.17 11.56 3.76
C GLU A 94 1.17 11.18 2.67
N ILE A 95 1.64 12.13 1.86
CA ILE A 95 2.69 11.90 0.86
C ILE A 95 3.98 11.48 1.56
N GLU A 96 4.42 12.20 2.58
CA GLU A 96 5.61 11.85 3.36
C GLU A 96 5.51 10.44 3.96
N ALA A 97 4.37 10.10 4.55
CA ALA A 97 4.13 8.77 5.10
C ALA A 97 4.20 7.67 4.03
N LEU A 98 3.57 7.89 2.86
CA LEU A 98 3.61 6.94 1.76
C LEU A 98 5.02 6.80 1.17
N CYS A 99 5.77 7.89 1.06
CA CYS A 99 7.18 7.88 0.65
C CYS A 99 7.99 6.98 1.56
N VAL A 100 7.86 7.12 2.89
CA VAL A 100 8.52 6.23 3.85
C VAL A 100 8.13 4.78 3.61
N CYS A 101 6.85 4.46 3.40
CA CYS A 101 6.43 3.09 3.12
C CYS A 101 7.08 2.52 1.84
N ILE A 102 7.16 3.32 0.76
CA ILE A 102 7.77 2.90 -0.51
C ILE A 102 9.27 2.71 -0.34
N GLU A 103 9.97 3.67 0.26
CA GLU A 103 11.41 3.60 0.52
C GLU A 103 11.77 2.37 1.35
N GLN A 104 11.03 2.11 2.44
CA GLN A 104 11.26 0.94 3.28
C GLN A 104 10.95 -0.38 2.56
N THR A 105 9.98 -0.39 1.65
CA THR A 105 9.71 -1.55 0.79
C THR A 105 10.88 -1.80 -0.16
N LEU A 106 11.46 -0.75 -0.74
CA LEU A 106 12.63 -0.85 -1.60
C LEU A 106 13.89 -1.28 -0.84
N GLU A 107 14.09 -0.81 0.39
CA GLU A 107 15.18 -1.27 1.24
C GLU A 107 15.09 -2.78 1.51
N LEU A 108 13.91 -3.27 1.90
CA LEU A 108 13.67 -4.71 2.08
C LEU A 108 13.96 -5.52 0.82
N TYR A 109 13.60 -4.98 -0.36
CA TYR A 109 13.93 -5.60 -1.63
C TYR A 109 15.45 -5.66 -1.87
N ASN A 110 16.15 -4.56 -1.57
CA ASN A 110 17.60 -4.46 -1.74
C ASN A 110 18.40 -5.31 -0.74
N GLU A 111 17.83 -5.64 0.43
CA GLU A 111 18.40 -6.61 1.38
C GLU A 111 18.45 -8.05 0.82
N GLY A 112 17.71 -8.32 -0.26
CA GLY A 112 17.77 -9.56 -1.02
C GLY A 112 16.80 -10.64 -0.55
N GLU A 113 16.92 -11.83 -1.14
CA GLU A 113 15.93 -12.92 -0.99
C GLU A 113 15.71 -13.34 0.47
N ASN A 114 16.72 -13.28 1.34
CA ASN A 114 16.55 -13.62 2.75
C ASN A 114 15.57 -12.68 3.46
N ALA A 115 15.61 -11.38 3.16
CA ALA A 115 14.66 -10.42 3.73
C ALA A 115 13.26 -10.62 3.13
N LEU A 116 13.18 -10.84 1.81
CA LEU A 116 11.91 -11.11 1.13
C LEU A 116 11.25 -12.41 1.59
N ASP A 117 12.03 -13.43 1.92
CA ASP A 117 11.55 -14.70 2.46
C ASP A 117 10.77 -14.50 3.77
N THR A 118 11.22 -13.57 4.63
CA THR A 118 10.51 -13.25 5.88
C THR A 118 9.11 -12.66 5.66
N ILE A 119 8.85 -12.08 4.49
CA ILE A 119 7.57 -11.47 4.10
C ILE A 119 6.71 -12.46 3.31
N ARG A 120 7.34 -13.36 2.53
CA ARG A 120 6.64 -14.36 1.71
C ARG A 120 6.23 -15.60 2.51
N ASN A 121 7.08 -16.05 3.44
CA ASN A 121 6.92 -17.25 4.24
C ASN A 121 6.64 -16.91 5.71
N VAL A 122 5.59 -16.12 5.92
CA VAL A 122 5.19 -15.66 7.26
C VAL A 122 4.61 -16.83 8.05
N VAL A 123 5.10 -17.02 9.28
CA VAL A 123 4.48 -17.95 10.24
C VAL A 123 3.12 -17.36 10.66
N PRO A 124 2.00 -18.11 10.62
CA PRO A 124 0.72 -17.60 11.09
C PRO A 124 0.82 -17.02 12.51
N GLY A 125 0.33 -15.80 12.69
CA GLY A 125 0.47 -15.05 13.94
C GLY A 125 1.77 -14.24 14.06
N GLU A 126 2.71 -14.34 13.12
CA GLU A 126 3.89 -13.48 13.07
C GLU A 126 3.70 -12.33 12.08
N ILE A 127 4.26 -11.16 12.38
CA ILE A 127 4.44 -10.08 11.41
C ILE A 127 5.87 -9.55 11.46
N LEU A 128 6.32 -9.03 10.31
CA LEU A 128 7.53 -8.22 10.23
C LEU A 128 7.17 -6.77 10.58
N VAL A 129 7.81 -6.24 11.62
CA VAL A 129 7.73 -4.84 12.03
C VAL A 129 9.05 -4.18 11.68
N ARG A 130 9.00 -3.12 10.85
CA ARG A 130 10.10 -2.17 10.69
C ARG A 130 9.78 -0.91 11.48
N SER A 131 10.71 -0.52 12.34
CA SER A 131 10.61 0.71 13.13
C SER A 131 11.92 1.47 13.04
N LYS A 132 11.83 2.80 13.02
CA LYS A 132 12.99 3.67 13.13
C LYS A 132 13.37 3.81 14.59
N GLU A 133 14.58 3.39 14.94
CA GLU A 133 15.19 3.57 16.26
C GLU A 133 16.41 4.46 16.12
N ASP A 134 16.41 5.56 16.87
CA ASP A 134 17.36 6.66 16.72
C ASP A 134 17.44 7.14 15.24
N THR A 135 18.43 6.66 14.50
CA THR A 135 18.67 7.00 13.10
C THR A 135 18.58 5.80 12.15
N ALA A 136 18.37 4.58 12.66
CA ALA A 136 18.41 3.35 11.87
C ALA A 136 17.04 2.68 11.82
N TRP A 137 16.73 2.06 10.67
CA TRP A 137 15.58 1.17 10.55
C TRP A 137 15.94 -0.23 11.01
N ILE A 138 15.09 -0.80 11.86
CA ILE A 138 15.31 -2.12 12.43
C ILE A 138 14.10 -3.00 12.11
N SER A 139 14.39 -4.19 11.60
CA SER A 139 13.40 -5.24 11.32
C SER A 139 13.29 -6.20 12.50
N ARG A 140 12.06 -6.44 12.97
CA ARG A 140 11.78 -7.43 14.01
C ARG A 140 10.57 -8.26 13.64
N LYS A 141 10.63 -9.54 13.99
CA LYS A 141 9.47 -10.43 13.95
C LYS A 141 8.72 -10.31 15.26
N VAL A 142 7.41 -10.07 15.18
CA VAL A 142 6.54 -9.86 16.33
C VAL A 142 5.35 -10.81 16.23
N GLN A 143 5.06 -11.49 17.33
CA GLN A 143 3.89 -12.36 17.45
C GLN A 143 2.65 -11.52 17.78
N ILE A 144 1.57 -11.76 17.06
CA ILE A 144 0.24 -11.19 17.24
C ILE A 144 -0.64 -12.31 17.79
N GLY A 145 -1.15 -12.11 19.00
CA GLY A 145 -2.08 -13.02 19.67
C GLY A 145 -3.53 -12.79 19.25
#